data_AF-A0A956D0J5-F1
#
_entry.id   AF-A0A956D0J5-F1
#
_cell.length_a   1.000
_cell.length_b   1.000
_cell.length_c   1.000
_cell.angle_alpha   90.00
_cell.angle_beta   90.00
_cell.angle_gamma   90.00
#
_symmetry.space_group_name_H-M   'P 1'
#
loop_
_entity.id
_entity.type
_entity.pdbx_description
1 polymer ?
#
loop_
_entity_poly.entity_id
_entity_poly.type
_entity_poly.pdbx_seq_one_letter_code
_entity_poly.pdbx_strand_id
1 'polypeptide(L)'
;MTEADRRDAATPPTDPTAPAWVARAVGGSVLLAWLVIAAVAWTKSPHGFAFGSLRFALHEVLPVGLGAVAGLGLAGVRWPRVSRGAVEGIGSACVAAAVGCVVCFRESRPTLAIAFAVMGAATVASSVLLRRSGLRVRVRGAVLVVGIASGAVVAPALRAPDPSTHPGGAAPTLEDVRRDESEGFVSEGVLRVDRPRWRLEIDPFFVVQSRSPDRFWTLFAPRDTRHDTRWQPEGDAAGTRTRWRSQDGVGEIAWSRGSPTTLDAAFTVDEPIFTHLARWSRLRFRGQDAQVRFSPCGDVAIDVRPYDYPEGRPARFAYLADGDRFVVAEATSGEKGPFRTLCEGPMRRDEVLGIELLGEGVHVSVELLDYASQASTEPSPTAGWGVPQNAIQLLRAGNRPDGAVSLHFALAATAIGRGWDTVGLAAGTYRNRMRVRWDANGESE
;
A
#
# COMPACT_ATOMS: atom_id res chain seq x y z
N MET A 1 -9.40 -60.41 -62.43
CA MET A 1 -8.81 -59.54 -61.39
C MET A 1 -9.72 -58.33 -61.25
N THR A 2 -10.69 -58.44 -60.35
CA THR A 2 -11.83 -57.52 -60.22
C THR A 2 -11.61 -56.52 -59.10
N GLU A 3 -12.09 -55.31 -59.33
CA GLU A 3 -12.08 -54.08 -58.52
C GLU A 3 -12.83 -54.19 -57.18
N ALA A 4 -13.12 -55.42 -56.72
CA ALA A 4 -13.98 -55.73 -55.58
C ALA A 4 -13.21 -55.98 -54.26
N ASP A 5 -11.87 -56.02 -54.27
CA ASP A 5 -11.05 -56.42 -53.12
C ASP A 5 -10.38 -55.25 -52.36
N ARG A 6 -10.83 -54.00 -52.57
CA ARG A 6 -10.19 -52.80 -52.00
C ARG A 6 -10.97 -52.08 -50.90
N ARG A 7 -12.09 -52.63 -50.43
CA ARG A 7 -12.90 -52.05 -49.35
C ARG A 7 -13.01 -53.07 -48.22
N ASP A 8 -12.05 -53.06 -47.30
CA ASP A 8 -12.22 -53.47 -45.90
C ASP A 8 -10.92 -53.28 -45.08
N ALA A 9 -10.21 -52.18 -45.32
CA ALA A 9 -9.30 -51.66 -44.30
C ALA A 9 -10.17 -50.89 -43.28
N ALA A 10 -10.83 -51.63 -42.40
CA ALA A 10 -11.51 -51.09 -41.23
C ALA A 10 -10.49 -50.26 -40.46
N THR A 11 -10.57 -48.94 -40.60
CA THR A 11 -9.76 -48.02 -39.81
C THR A 11 -10.22 -48.23 -38.37
N PRO A 12 -9.39 -48.78 -37.47
CA PRO A 12 -9.79 -48.92 -36.08
C PRO A 12 -10.18 -47.52 -35.59
N PRO A 13 -11.31 -47.36 -34.87
CA PRO A 13 -11.67 -46.07 -34.31
C PRO A 13 -10.63 -45.71 -33.24
N THR A 14 -9.52 -45.10 -33.67
CA THR A 14 -8.55 -44.45 -32.82
C THR A 14 -9.16 -43.10 -32.46
N ASP A 15 -10.17 -43.12 -31.60
CA ASP A 15 -10.51 -41.92 -30.87
C ASP A 15 -9.99 -42.12 -29.44
N PRO A 16 -8.70 -41.80 -29.16
CA PRO A 16 -8.09 -41.90 -27.84
C PRO A 16 -8.68 -40.84 -26.92
N THR A 17 -9.97 -40.95 -26.67
CA THR A 17 -10.72 -40.03 -25.84
C THR A 17 -10.67 -40.57 -24.42
N ALA A 18 -10.08 -39.77 -23.52
CA ALA A 18 -9.94 -40.13 -22.11
C ALA A 18 -11.27 -40.64 -21.52
N PRO A 19 -11.23 -41.65 -20.64
CA PRO A 19 -12.43 -42.14 -19.96
C PRO A 19 -13.20 -40.99 -19.30
N ALA A 20 -14.54 -41.03 -19.32
CA ALA A 20 -15.37 -39.93 -18.80
C ALA A 20 -15.10 -39.59 -17.33
N TRP A 21 -14.66 -40.58 -16.54
CA TRP A 21 -14.27 -40.37 -15.14
C TRP A 21 -12.98 -39.56 -15.00
N VAL A 22 -12.02 -39.70 -15.92
CA VAL A 22 -10.77 -38.91 -15.95
C VAL A 22 -11.08 -37.45 -16.20
N ALA A 23 -11.91 -37.15 -17.20
CA ALA A 23 -12.32 -35.78 -17.51
C ALA A 23 -13.04 -35.11 -16.32
N ARG A 24 -13.90 -35.85 -15.61
CA ARG A 24 -14.56 -35.37 -14.39
C ARG A 24 -13.59 -35.14 -13.24
N ALA A 25 -12.65 -36.07 -13.03
CA ALA A 25 -11.64 -35.93 -11.98
C ALA A 25 -10.75 -34.70 -12.23
N VAL A 26 -10.25 -34.52 -13.45
CA VAL A 26 -9.42 -33.35 -13.81
C VAL A 26 -10.21 -32.06 -13.66
N GLY A 27 -11.41 -31.97 -14.23
CA GLY A 27 -12.26 -30.78 -14.11
C GLY A 27 -12.63 -30.46 -12.66
N GLY A 28 -12.97 -31.48 -11.87
CA GLY A 28 -13.27 -31.35 -10.44
C GLY A 28 -12.08 -30.83 -9.65
N SER A 29 -10.88 -31.37 -9.88
CA SER A 29 -9.64 -30.90 -9.22
C SER A 29 -9.31 -29.45 -9.55
N VAL A 30 -9.45 -29.03 -10.82
CA VAL A 30 -9.24 -27.63 -11.23
C VAL A 30 -10.24 -26.71 -10.53
N LEU A 31 -11.52 -27.07 -10.47
CA LEU A 31 -12.55 -26.28 -9.79
C LEU A 31 -12.32 -26.22 -8.28
N LEU A 32 -11.90 -27.32 -7.66
CA LEU A 32 -11.53 -27.35 -6.25
C LEU A 32 -10.34 -26.41 -5.96
N ALA A 33 -9.31 -26.42 -6.82
CA ALA A 33 -8.18 -25.52 -6.69
C ALA A 33 -8.63 -24.04 -6.76
N TRP A 34 -9.53 -23.71 -7.68
CA TRP A 34 -10.09 -22.36 -7.79
C TRP A 34 -10.94 -21.97 -6.58
N LEU A 35 -11.69 -22.90 -5.99
CA LEU A 35 -12.43 -22.66 -4.76
C LEU A 35 -11.49 -22.34 -3.58
N VAL A 36 -10.36 -23.07 -3.48
CA VAL A 36 -9.32 -22.80 -2.48
C VAL A 36 -8.68 -21.43 -2.73
N ILE A 37 -8.31 -21.10 -3.97
CA ILE A 37 -7.76 -19.79 -4.33
C ILE A 37 -8.74 -18.67 -3.96
N ALA A 38 -10.02 -18.82 -4.27
CA ALA A 38 -11.07 -17.86 -3.93
C ALA A 38 -11.19 -17.67 -2.41
N ALA A 39 -11.16 -18.75 -1.63
CA ALA A 39 -11.22 -18.69 -0.17
C ALA A 39 -9.99 -17.99 0.44
N VAL A 40 -8.79 -18.30 -0.07
CA VAL A 40 -7.55 -17.62 0.35
C VAL A 40 -7.59 -16.14 -0.03
N ALA A 41 -8.00 -15.81 -1.26
CA ALA A 41 -8.12 -14.44 -1.72
C ALA A 41 -9.10 -13.64 -0.87
N TRP A 42 -10.30 -14.18 -0.59
CA TRP A 42 -11.29 -13.53 0.27
C TRP A 42 -10.76 -13.30 1.69
N THR A 43 -10.13 -14.30 2.32
CA THR A 43 -9.67 -14.20 3.71
C THR A 43 -8.42 -13.35 3.91
N LYS A 44 -7.63 -13.15 2.85
CA LYS A 44 -6.36 -12.40 2.92
C LYS A 44 -6.43 -11.01 2.29
N SER A 45 -7.46 -10.73 1.49
CA SER A 45 -7.66 -9.41 0.88
C SER A 45 -8.10 -8.37 1.91
N PRO A 46 -7.79 -7.09 1.67
CA PRO A 46 -8.41 -5.99 2.39
C PRO A 46 -9.93 -5.93 2.11
N HIS A 47 -10.68 -5.36 3.05
CA HIS A 47 -12.14 -5.22 2.98
C HIS A 47 -12.57 -3.80 3.37
N GLY A 48 -13.84 -3.48 3.16
CA GLY A 48 -14.43 -2.21 3.56
C GLY A 48 -14.26 -1.13 2.50
N PHE A 49 -14.10 -1.51 1.24
CA PHE A 49 -14.00 -0.56 0.14
C PHE A 49 -15.39 -0.01 -0.23
N ALA A 50 -15.43 1.23 -0.72
CA ALA A 50 -16.68 1.84 -1.16
C ALA A 50 -17.33 1.01 -2.28
N PHE A 51 -18.65 0.83 -2.19
CA PHE A 51 -19.43 0.13 -3.19
C PHE A 51 -19.26 0.80 -4.57
N GLY A 52 -19.07 0.00 -5.61
CA GLY A 52 -18.84 0.48 -6.97
C GLY A 52 -17.38 0.86 -7.29
N SER A 53 -16.47 0.89 -6.31
CA SER A 53 -15.04 1.05 -6.58
C SER A 53 -14.43 -0.19 -7.22
N LEU A 54 -13.36 -0.01 -8.02
CA LEU A 54 -12.61 -1.12 -8.59
C LEU A 54 -11.98 -2.02 -7.50
N ARG A 55 -11.63 -1.44 -6.36
CA ARG A 55 -11.07 -2.17 -5.21
C ARG A 55 -12.11 -3.05 -4.52
N PHE A 56 -13.35 -2.55 -4.36
CA PHE A 56 -14.47 -3.38 -3.92
C PHE A 56 -14.71 -4.55 -4.88
N ALA A 57 -14.70 -4.28 -6.19
CA ALA A 57 -14.86 -5.33 -7.19
C ALA A 57 -13.75 -6.39 -7.12
N LEU A 58 -12.48 -5.96 -6.98
CA LEU A 58 -11.32 -6.84 -6.95
C LEU A 58 -11.22 -7.69 -5.67
N HIS A 59 -11.47 -7.08 -4.51
CA HIS A 59 -11.19 -7.71 -3.21
C HIS A 59 -12.41 -8.36 -2.58
N GLU A 60 -13.62 -7.89 -2.90
CA GLU A 60 -14.85 -8.41 -2.30
C GLU A 60 -15.70 -9.18 -3.31
N VAL A 61 -15.96 -8.61 -4.49
CA VAL A 61 -16.85 -9.26 -5.47
C VAL A 61 -16.16 -10.41 -6.19
N LEU A 62 -14.95 -10.20 -6.71
CA LEU A 62 -14.25 -11.17 -7.56
C LEU A 62 -13.95 -12.50 -6.82
N PRO A 63 -13.43 -12.51 -5.58
CA PRO A 63 -13.19 -13.77 -4.86
C PRO A 63 -14.48 -14.55 -4.59
N VAL A 64 -15.56 -13.88 -4.17
CA VAL A 64 -16.85 -14.53 -3.92
C VAL A 64 -17.46 -15.06 -5.22
N GLY A 65 -17.46 -14.25 -6.28
CA GLY A 65 -17.95 -14.65 -7.60
C GLY A 65 -17.19 -15.84 -8.17
N LEU A 66 -15.86 -15.82 -8.06
CA LEU A 66 -14.99 -16.93 -8.46
C LEU A 66 -15.28 -18.20 -7.65
N GLY A 67 -15.43 -18.08 -6.32
CA GLY A 67 -15.80 -19.18 -5.44
C GLY A 67 -17.18 -19.76 -5.77
N ALA A 68 -18.16 -18.92 -6.06
CA ALA A 68 -19.51 -19.34 -6.45
C ALA A 68 -19.49 -20.09 -7.79
N VAL A 69 -18.80 -19.56 -8.82
CA VAL A 69 -18.66 -20.23 -10.13
C VAL A 69 -17.92 -21.56 -10.00
N ALA A 70 -16.84 -21.61 -9.22
CA ALA A 70 -16.09 -22.83 -8.96
C ALA A 70 -16.93 -23.86 -8.20
N GLY A 71 -17.65 -23.45 -7.15
CA GLY A 71 -18.53 -24.30 -6.35
C GLY A 71 -19.71 -24.86 -7.16
N LEU A 72 -20.37 -24.03 -7.97
CA LEU A 72 -21.42 -24.48 -8.89
C LEU A 72 -20.88 -25.45 -9.94
N GLY A 73 -19.69 -25.18 -10.49
CA GLY A 73 -19.00 -26.09 -11.39
C GLY A 73 -18.70 -27.45 -10.74
N LEU A 74 -18.28 -27.44 -9.47
CA LEU A 74 -17.91 -28.62 -8.69
C LEU A 74 -19.14 -29.47 -8.31
N ALA A 75 -20.20 -28.82 -7.82
CA ALA A 75 -21.49 -29.47 -7.58
C ALA A 75 -22.09 -30.04 -8.87
N GLY A 76 -21.87 -29.33 -9.99
CA GLY A 76 -22.26 -29.71 -11.33
C GLY A 76 -21.31 -30.70 -12.03
N VAL A 77 -20.34 -31.34 -11.37
CA VAL A 77 -19.42 -32.31 -12.04
C VAL A 77 -20.16 -33.47 -12.72
N ARG A 78 -21.37 -33.80 -12.23
CA ARG A 78 -22.28 -34.77 -12.89
C ARG A 78 -23.01 -34.19 -14.12
N TRP A 79 -23.00 -32.88 -14.30
CA TRP A 79 -23.59 -32.12 -15.41
C TRP A 79 -22.47 -31.41 -16.19
N PRO A 80 -21.80 -32.09 -17.14
CA PRO A 80 -20.55 -31.59 -17.70
C PRO A 80 -20.67 -30.24 -18.41
N ARG A 81 -21.88 -29.85 -18.84
CA ARG A 81 -22.17 -28.51 -19.40
C ARG A 81 -21.90 -27.38 -18.39
N VAL A 82 -22.27 -27.59 -17.12
CA VAL A 82 -22.11 -26.59 -16.04
C VAL A 82 -20.64 -26.46 -15.68
N SER A 83 -19.95 -27.59 -15.39
CA SER A 83 -18.52 -27.58 -15.09
C SER A 83 -17.69 -27.02 -16.23
N ARG A 84 -18.02 -27.37 -17.48
CA ARG A 84 -17.36 -26.81 -18.66
C ARG A 84 -17.55 -25.30 -18.75
N GLY A 85 -18.76 -24.79 -18.54
CA GLY A 85 -19.03 -23.36 -18.52
C GLY A 85 -18.22 -22.64 -17.43
N ALA A 86 -18.21 -23.16 -16.20
CA ALA A 86 -17.43 -22.60 -15.11
C ALA A 86 -15.92 -22.51 -15.44
N VAL A 87 -15.36 -23.63 -15.94
CA VAL A 87 -13.96 -23.72 -16.36
C VAL A 87 -13.65 -22.75 -17.51
N GLU A 88 -14.46 -22.70 -18.57
CA GLU A 88 -14.24 -21.79 -19.70
C GLU A 88 -14.35 -20.31 -19.24
N GLY A 89 -15.30 -19.99 -18.37
CA GLY A 89 -15.45 -18.64 -17.79
C GLY A 89 -14.24 -18.21 -16.97
N ILE A 90 -13.84 -19.00 -15.98
CA ILE A 90 -12.66 -18.72 -15.13
C ILE A 90 -11.38 -18.65 -15.97
N GLY A 91 -11.21 -19.59 -16.90
CA GLY A 91 -10.05 -19.63 -17.79
C GLY A 91 -9.94 -18.38 -18.65
N SER A 92 -11.06 -17.94 -19.24
CA SER A 92 -11.10 -16.71 -20.04
C SER A 92 -10.83 -15.44 -19.21
N ALA A 93 -11.29 -15.40 -17.96
CA ALA A 93 -10.97 -14.31 -17.03
C ALA A 93 -9.46 -14.22 -16.74
N CYS A 94 -8.81 -15.36 -16.50
CA CYS A 94 -7.37 -15.40 -16.27
C CYS A 94 -6.58 -14.95 -17.49
N VAL A 95 -6.95 -15.41 -18.69
CA VAL A 95 -6.28 -14.97 -19.93
C VAL A 95 -6.46 -13.47 -20.15
N ALA A 96 -7.66 -12.93 -19.95
CA ALA A 96 -7.90 -11.50 -20.06
C ALA A 96 -7.11 -10.68 -19.03
N ALA A 97 -7.03 -11.16 -17.78
CA ALA A 97 -6.20 -10.55 -16.75
C ALA A 97 -4.70 -10.58 -17.11
N ALA A 98 -4.21 -11.69 -17.67
CA ALA A 98 -2.84 -11.80 -18.15
C ALA A 98 -2.53 -10.76 -19.23
N VAL A 99 -3.40 -10.64 -20.24
CA VAL A 99 -3.28 -9.62 -21.30
C VAL A 99 -3.31 -8.21 -20.71
N GLY A 100 -4.25 -7.94 -19.81
CA GLY A 100 -4.34 -6.66 -19.10
C GLY A 100 -3.05 -6.31 -18.36
N CYS A 101 -2.46 -7.28 -17.65
CA CYS A 101 -1.19 -7.10 -16.95
C CYS A 101 -0.03 -6.80 -17.92
N VAL A 102 0.08 -7.51 -19.05
CA VAL A 102 1.12 -7.24 -20.06
C VAL A 102 0.97 -5.84 -20.65
N VAL A 103 -0.27 -5.40 -20.89
CA VAL A 103 -0.55 -4.08 -21.48
C VAL A 103 -0.26 -2.95 -20.48
N CYS A 104 -0.69 -3.11 -19.23
CA CYS A 104 -0.62 -2.05 -18.21
C CYS A 104 0.74 -1.99 -17.49
N PHE A 105 1.43 -3.11 -17.35
CA PHE A 105 2.60 -3.26 -16.46
C PHE A 105 3.83 -3.74 -17.25
N ARG A 106 4.31 -2.87 -18.15
CA ARG A 106 5.39 -3.21 -19.09
C ARG A 106 6.76 -3.34 -18.43
N GLU A 107 6.96 -2.62 -17.33
CA GLU A 107 8.25 -2.53 -16.63
C GLU A 107 8.31 -3.45 -15.42
N SER A 108 7.19 -3.67 -14.73
CA SER A 108 7.08 -4.68 -13.70
C SER A 108 7.28 -6.09 -14.27
N ARG A 109 7.85 -6.98 -13.47
CA ARG A 109 8.14 -8.36 -13.87
C ARG A 109 6.87 -9.03 -14.39
N PRO A 110 6.93 -9.75 -15.53
CA PRO A 110 5.76 -10.40 -16.11
C PRO A 110 5.25 -11.58 -15.29
N THR A 111 5.80 -11.83 -14.09
CA THR A 111 5.48 -12.99 -13.24
C THR A 111 3.97 -13.12 -12.99
N LEU A 112 3.27 -12.03 -12.68
CA LEU A 112 1.83 -12.10 -12.46
C LEU A 112 1.07 -12.39 -13.77
N ALA A 113 1.47 -11.76 -14.88
CA ALA A 113 0.89 -12.03 -16.19
C ALA A 113 1.09 -13.51 -16.61
N ILE A 114 2.30 -14.05 -16.40
CA ILE A 114 2.63 -15.45 -16.66
C ILE A 114 1.81 -16.36 -15.75
N ALA A 115 1.68 -16.06 -14.46
CA ALA A 115 0.87 -16.84 -13.53
C ALA A 115 -0.60 -16.90 -14.02
N PHE A 116 -1.19 -15.76 -14.38
CA PHE A 116 -2.54 -15.72 -14.95
C PHE A 116 -2.64 -16.47 -16.29
N ALA A 117 -1.66 -16.34 -17.17
CA ALA A 117 -1.64 -17.02 -18.46
C ALA A 117 -1.57 -18.55 -18.29
N VAL A 118 -0.70 -19.03 -17.41
CA VAL A 118 -0.55 -20.47 -17.11
C VAL A 118 -1.83 -21.02 -16.47
N MET A 119 -2.37 -20.35 -15.45
CA MET A 119 -3.62 -20.77 -14.81
C MET A 119 -4.80 -20.74 -15.80
N GLY A 120 -4.88 -19.71 -16.65
CA GLY A 120 -5.88 -19.59 -17.69
C GLY A 120 -5.76 -20.70 -18.73
N ALA A 121 -4.57 -20.96 -19.25
CA ALA A 121 -4.30 -22.02 -20.21
C ALA A 121 -4.61 -23.41 -19.65
N ALA A 122 -4.18 -23.71 -18.42
CA ALA A 122 -4.46 -24.98 -17.75
C ALA A 122 -5.98 -25.17 -17.54
N THR A 123 -6.66 -24.11 -17.10
CA THR A 123 -8.12 -24.12 -16.90
C THR A 123 -8.82 -24.34 -18.24
N VAL A 124 -8.50 -23.58 -19.29
CA VAL A 124 -9.08 -23.75 -20.64
C VAL A 124 -8.76 -25.14 -21.22
N ALA A 125 -7.54 -25.66 -21.04
CA ALA A 125 -7.18 -27.00 -21.50
C ALA A 125 -8.04 -28.09 -20.84
N SER A 126 -8.38 -27.96 -19.56
CA SER A 126 -9.29 -28.90 -18.89
C SER A 126 -10.71 -28.89 -19.50
N SER A 127 -11.16 -27.77 -20.09
CA SER A 127 -12.44 -27.71 -20.81
C SER A 127 -12.44 -28.58 -22.08
N VAL A 128 -11.27 -28.82 -22.69
CA VAL A 128 -11.11 -29.69 -23.87
C VAL A 128 -11.50 -31.12 -23.51
N LEU A 129 -11.11 -31.58 -22.33
CA LEU A 129 -11.47 -32.91 -21.81
C LEU A 129 -12.97 -33.03 -21.51
N LEU A 130 -13.67 -31.90 -21.30
CA LEU A 130 -15.11 -31.82 -21.05
C LEU A 130 -15.95 -31.63 -22.34
N ARG A 131 -15.33 -31.60 -23.53
CA ARG A 131 -15.96 -31.26 -24.83
C ARG A 131 -17.11 -32.17 -25.25
N ARG A 132 -17.21 -33.39 -24.69
CA ARG A 132 -18.32 -34.32 -24.96
C ARG A 132 -19.70 -33.77 -24.59
N SER A 133 -19.75 -32.68 -23.83
CA SER A 133 -20.99 -31.97 -23.55
C SER A 133 -21.18 -30.77 -24.49
N GLY A 134 -22.21 -30.83 -25.32
CA GLY A 134 -22.61 -29.70 -26.16
C GLY A 134 -23.18 -28.58 -25.30
N LEU A 135 -22.40 -27.53 -25.07
CA LEU A 135 -22.90 -26.24 -24.58
C LEU A 135 -23.43 -25.46 -25.80
N ARG A 136 -24.63 -24.87 -25.70
CA ARG A 136 -25.18 -24.06 -26.80
C ARG A 136 -24.22 -22.90 -27.10
N VAL A 137 -23.94 -22.63 -28.37
CA VAL A 137 -22.97 -21.60 -28.82
C VAL A 137 -23.24 -20.24 -28.15
N ARG A 138 -24.51 -19.83 -28.04
CA ARG A 138 -24.91 -18.59 -27.35
C ARG A 138 -24.52 -18.56 -25.88
N VAL A 139 -24.74 -19.65 -25.15
CA VAL A 139 -24.39 -19.77 -23.72
C VAL A 139 -22.89 -19.74 -23.55
N ARG A 140 -22.16 -20.44 -24.42
CA ARG A 140 -20.70 -20.42 -24.44
C ARG A 140 -20.14 -19.01 -24.66
N GLY A 141 -20.67 -18.31 -25.66
CA GLY A 141 -20.30 -16.93 -25.95
C GLY A 141 -20.53 -16.02 -24.74
N ALA A 142 -21.70 -16.10 -24.10
CA ALA A 142 -22.02 -15.32 -22.91
C ALA A 142 -21.05 -15.60 -21.74
N VAL A 143 -20.75 -16.87 -21.47
CA VAL A 143 -19.79 -17.27 -20.42
C VAL A 143 -18.40 -16.70 -20.68
N LEU A 144 -17.91 -16.78 -21.93
CA LEU A 144 -16.61 -16.22 -22.30
C LEU A 144 -16.59 -14.70 -22.18
N VAL A 145 -17.65 -14.01 -22.62
CA VAL A 145 -17.76 -12.55 -22.49
C VAL A 145 -17.74 -12.11 -21.04
N VAL A 146 -18.50 -12.78 -20.16
CA VAL A 146 -18.51 -12.47 -18.71
C VAL A 146 -17.16 -12.75 -18.07
N GLY A 147 -16.50 -13.85 -18.46
CA GLY A 147 -15.15 -14.16 -17.98
C GLY A 147 -14.14 -13.10 -18.42
N ILE A 148 -14.10 -12.77 -19.71
CA ILE A 148 -13.22 -11.73 -20.26
C ILE A 148 -13.46 -10.38 -19.57
N ALA A 149 -14.73 -9.97 -19.42
CA ALA A 149 -15.08 -8.72 -18.76
C ALA A 149 -14.59 -8.69 -17.30
N SER A 150 -14.80 -9.78 -16.54
CA SER A 150 -14.29 -9.91 -15.17
C SER A 150 -12.77 -9.83 -15.11
N GLY A 151 -12.07 -10.50 -16.03
CA GLY A 151 -10.60 -10.49 -16.10
C GLY A 151 -10.01 -9.14 -16.52
N ALA A 152 -10.68 -8.42 -17.43
CA ALA A 152 -10.24 -7.12 -17.91
C ALA A 152 -10.24 -6.04 -16.82
N VAL A 153 -11.02 -6.20 -15.75
CA VAL A 153 -11.06 -5.30 -14.60
C VAL A 153 -9.84 -5.45 -13.68
N VAL A 154 -9.16 -6.59 -13.70
CA VAL A 154 -8.06 -6.91 -12.76
C VAL A 154 -6.90 -5.92 -12.88
N ALA A 155 -6.36 -5.72 -14.08
CA ALA A 155 -5.20 -4.84 -14.26
C ALA A 155 -5.50 -3.36 -13.91
N PRO A 156 -6.61 -2.75 -14.37
CA PRO A 156 -7.00 -1.41 -13.91
C PRO A 156 -7.20 -1.32 -12.40
N ALA A 157 -7.79 -2.35 -11.78
CA ALA A 157 -8.01 -2.37 -10.33
C ALA A 157 -6.70 -2.50 -9.53
N LEU A 158 -5.67 -3.12 -10.09
CA LEU A 158 -4.34 -3.27 -9.48
C LEU A 158 -3.43 -2.05 -9.69
N ARG A 159 -3.78 -1.16 -10.63
CA ARG A 159 -3.01 0.03 -10.93
C ARG A 159 -3.34 1.13 -9.93
N ALA A 160 -2.32 1.85 -9.45
CA ALA A 160 -2.54 3.00 -8.59
C ALA A 160 -3.28 4.11 -9.36
N PRO A 161 -4.16 4.88 -8.69
CA PRO A 161 -4.75 6.08 -9.26
C PRO A 161 -3.67 7.13 -9.55
N ASP A 162 -4.07 8.25 -10.17
CA ASP A 162 -3.19 9.41 -10.26
C ASP A 162 -2.83 9.94 -8.86
N PRO A 163 -1.65 10.56 -8.69
CA PRO A 163 -1.25 11.15 -7.42
C PRO A 163 -2.23 12.21 -6.94
N SER A 164 -2.44 12.27 -5.63
CA SER A 164 -3.38 13.19 -4.98
C SER A 164 -2.78 13.99 -3.83
N THR A 165 -1.44 14.02 -3.73
CA THR A 165 -0.73 14.95 -2.87
C THR A 165 -0.61 16.33 -3.53
N HIS A 166 -0.41 17.37 -2.73
CA HIS A 166 -0.39 18.76 -3.20
C HIS A 166 0.93 19.44 -2.80
N PRO A 167 1.97 19.40 -3.63
CA PRO A 167 3.24 20.06 -3.33
C PRO A 167 3.03 21.58 -3.13
N GLY A 168 3.66 22.15 -2.10
CA GLY A 168 3.54 23.58 -1.78
C GLY A 168 4.29 24.53 -2.73
N GLY A 169 5.22 24.01 -3.54
CA GLY A 169 5.88 24.75 -4.63
C GLY A 169 6.92 25.80 -4.21
N ALA A 170 7.17 25.99 -2.91
CA ALA A 170 8.11 26.99 -2.41
C ALA A 170 9.43 26.34 -1.93
N ALA A 171 10.56 26.92 -2.34
CA ALA A 171 11.87 26.63 -1.77
C ALA A 171 11.92 27.04 -0.26
N PRO A 172 12.87 26.50 0.53
CA PRO A 172 13.05 26.94 1.92
C PRO A 172 13.33 28.44 1.96
N THR A 173 12.75 29.13 2.95
CA THR A 173 12.83 30.60 3.07
C THR A 173 13.57 31.07 4.32
N LEU A 174 14.06 30.17 5.17
CA LEU A 174 14.87 30.59 6.34
C LEU A 174 16.17 31.27 5.87
N GLU A 175 16.41 32.48 6.37
CA GLU A 175 17.65 33.21 6.17
C GLU A 175 18.84 32.50 6.85
N ASP A 176 20.04 32.62 6.28
CA ASP A 176 21.26 32.01 6.81
C ASP A 176 21.61 32.59 8.20
N VAL A 177 21.30 31.87 9.26
CA VAL A 177 21.69 32.24 10.62
C VAL A 177 23.17 31.90 10.81
N ARG A 178 24.03 32.88 11.08
CA ARG A 178 25.47 32.64 11.26
C ARG A 178 25.75 31.56 12.32
N ARG A 179 26.62 30.62 11.94
CA ARG A 179 27.11 29.50 12.73
C ARG A 179 27.85 30.03 13.96
N ASP A 180 27.37 29.70 15.15
CA ASP A 180 28.18 29.77 16.37
C ASP A 180 28.55 28.34 16.80
N GLU A 181 29.84 28.12 16.99
CA GLU A 181 30.48 26.81 17.07
C GLU A 181 30.20 26.14 18.43
N SER A 182 29.16 25.31 18.49
CA SER A 182 29.08 24.26 19.51
C SER A 182 28.26 23.05 19.01
N GLU A 183 29.00 21.94 18.97
CA GLU A 183 28.75 20.48 18.88
C GLU A 183 27.43 19.92 18.31
N GLY A 184 27.53 19.14 17.23
CA GLY A 184 26.80 17.87 17.03
C GLY A 184 25.48 17.85 16.24
N PHE A 185 24.74 18.95 16.13
CA PHE A 185 23.31 18.90 15.73
C PHE A 185 22.99 18.90 14.22
N VAL A 186 23.93 19.23 13.33
CA VAL A 186 23.58 19.60 11.92
C VAL A 186 24.27 18.74 10.85
N SER A 187 25.34 18.01 11.18
CA SER A 187 26.14 17.29 10.17
C SER A 187 25.39 16.15 9.47
N GLU A 188 24.30 15.64 10.05
CA GLU A 188 23.50 14.54 9.48
C GLU A 188 22.12 14.99 8.96
N GLY A 189 21.78 16.29 9.04
CA GLY A 189 20.45 16.79 8.64
C GLY A 189 19.30 16.35 9.56
N VAL A 190 19.62 15.74 10.70
CA VAL A 190 18.68 15.24 11.71
C VAL A 190 18.86 16.06 13.00
N LEU A 191 17.78 16.59 13.56
CA LEU A 191 17.82 17.21 14.88
C LEU A 191 17.78 16.13 15.95
N ARG A 192 18.77 16.11 16.83
CA ARG A 192 18.80 15.23 18.01
C ARG A 192 18.89 16.06 19.26
N VAL A 193 17.94 15.91 20.19
CA VAL A 193 18.00 16.54 21.51
C VAL A 193 18.14 15.44 22.55
N ASP A 194 19.26 15.47 23.27
CA ASP A 194 19.59 14.52 24.32
C ASP A 194 19.50 15.19 25.70
N ARG A 195 18.67 14.63 26.58
CA ARG A 195 18.52 15.06 27.98
C ARG A 195 18.59 13.83 28.91
N PRO A 196 18.86 14.00 30.21
CA PRO A 196 19.02 12.87 31.14
C PRO A 196 17.84 11.90 31.17
N ARG A 197 16.61 12.39 31.03
CA ARG A 197 15.38 11.59 31.13
C ARG A 197 14.71 11.29 29.79
N TRP A 198 15.15 11.93 28.71
CA TRP A 198 14.50 11.79 27.42
C TRP A 198 15.40 12.11 26.23
N ARG A 199 15.03 11.56 25.07
CA ARG A 199 15.69 11.84 23.79
C ARG A 199 14.65 12.11 22.72
N LEU A 200 14.88 13.13 21.91
CA LEU A 200 14.11 13.42 20.70
C LEU A 200 15.04 13.34 19.48
N GLU A 201 14.57 12.69 18.43
CA GLU A 201 15.19 12.71 17.11
C GLU A 201 14.13 13.11 16.08
N ILE A 202 14.43 14.10 15.25
CA ILE A 202 13.60 14.57 14.14
C ILE A 202 14.37 14.39 12.85
N ASP A 203 13.84 13.52 12.00
CA ASP A 203 14.32 13.26 10.66
C ASP A 203 13.35 13.91 9.67
N PRO A 204 13.73 15.06 9.08
CA PRO A 204 12.87 15.79 8.14
C PRO A 204 12.92 15.23 6.73
N PHE A 205 13.73 14.20 6.47
CA PHE A 205 13.96 13.73 5.13
C PHE A 205 12.80 12.92 4.60
N PHE A 206 12.38 13.31 3.40
CA PHE A 206 11.50 12.52 2.59
C PHE A 206 12.23 11.25 2.15
N VAL A 207 11.66 10.08 2.45
CA VAL A 207 12.21 8.78 2.08
C VAL A 207 11.12 7.96 1.42
N VAL A 208 11.38 7.55 0.19
CA VAL A 208 10.60 6.56 -0.55
C VAL A 208 11.19 5.19 -0.29
N GLN A 209 10.33 4.22 -0.05
CA GLN A 209 10.67 2.83 0.15
C GLN A 209 9.85 2.00 -0.83
N SER A 210 10.54 1.30 -1.73
CA SER A 210 9.94 0.48 -2.77
C SER A 210 9.11 1.29 -3.77
N ARG A 211 9.68 1.57 -4.95
CA ARG A 211 9.00 2.26 -6.05
C ARG A 211 8.35 1.26 -7.01
N SER A 212 7.36 1.74 -7.75
CA SER A 212 6.85 1.08 -8.95
C SER A 212 6.97 2.03 -10.15
N PRO A 213 7.54 1.58 -11.27
CA PRO A 213 7.61 2.39 -12.49
C PRO A 213 6.26 2.53 -13.21
N ASP A 214 5.38 1.53 -13.09
CA ASP A 214 4.14 1.41 -13.84
C ASP A 214 2.88 1.45 -12.97
N ARG A 215 3.03 1.95 -11.73
CA ARG A 215 1.95 2.09 -10.74
C ARG A 215 1.35 0.76 -10.30
N PHE A 216 2.10 -0.33 -10.44
CA PHE A 216 1.71 -1.66 -10.02
C PHE A 216 2.26 -1.98 -8.63
N TRP A 217 2.09 -3.21 -8.16
CA TRP A 217 2.60 -3.65 -6.88
C TRP A 217 4.13 -3.63 -6.87
N THR A 218 4.70 -3.03 -5.84
CA THR A 218 6.17 -2.92 -5.68
C THR A 218 6.86 -4.27 -5.58
N LEU A 219 6.16 -5.31 -5.11
CA LEU A 219 6.65 -6.70 -5.09
C LEU A 219 6.97 -7.25 -6.49
N PHE A 220 6.45 -6.66 -7.56
CA PHE A 220 6.74 -7.05 -8.95
C PHE A 220 7.65 -6.06 -9.68
N ALA A 221 7.95 -4.89 -9.11
CA ALA A 221 8.84 -3.90 -9.73
C ALA A 221 10.28 -4.46 -9.94
N PRO A 222 11.04 -4.02 -10.95
CA PRO A 222 12.45 -4.39 -11.10
C PRO A 222 13.30 -4.07 -9.85
N ARG A 223 14.34 -4.86 -9.56
CA ARG A 223 15.10 -4.72 -8.30
C ARG A 223 15.88 -3.40 -8.20
N ASP A 224 16.38 -2.92 -9.33
CA ASP A 224 17.02 -1.61 -9.52
C ASP A 224 16.08 -0.44 -9.20
N THR A 225 14.78 -0.60 -9.45
CA THR A 225 13.76 0.40 -9.05
C THR A 225 13.35 0.31 -7.58
N ARG A 226 13.64 -0.80 -6.90
CA ARG A 226 13.38 -0.98 -5.46
C ARG A 226 14.59 -0.55 -4.63
N HIS A 227 14.80 0.75 -4.56
CA HIS A 227 15.76 1.33 -3.62
C HIS A 227 15.01 2.14 -2.56
N ASP A 228 15.68 2.32 -1.43
CA ASP A 228 15.31 3.32 -0.44
C ASP A 228 16.02 4.61 -0.81
N THR A 229 15.33 5.75 -0.68
CA THR A 229 15.96 7.06 -0.86
C THR A 229 17.17 7.19 0.06
N ARG A 230 18.34 7.46 -0.54
CA ARG A 230 19.57 7.74 0.21
C ARG A 230 19.99 9.17 -0.04
N TRP A 231 19.92 9.96 1.02
CA TRP A 231 20.36 11.35 1.01
C TRP A 231 21.86 11.45 1.15
N GLN A 232 22.47 12.24 0.27
CA GLN A 232 23.89 12.57 0.30
C GLN A 232 24.01 14.09 0.38
N PRO A 233 24.83 14.64 1.30
CA PRO A 233 25.05 16.07 1.36
C PRO A 233 25.78 16.55 0.09
N GLU A 234 25.36 17.68 -0.47
CA GLU A 234 26.05 18.36 -1.57
C GLU A 234 26.89 19.51 -1.01
N GLY A 235 28.22 19.40 -1.15
CA GLY A 235 29.19 20.42 -0.71
C GLY A 235 29.63 20.29 0.74
N ASP A 236 30.55 21.17 1.14
CA ASP A 236 31.01 21.25 2.53
C ASP A 236 29.84 21.76 3.38
N ALA A 237 29.52 21.05 4.46
CA ALA A 237 28.47 21.37 5.43
C ALA A 237 28.79 22.61 6.27
N ALA A 238 29.36 23.65 5.65
CA ALA A 238 29.88 24.86 6.26
C ALA A 238 28.78 25.88 6.61
N GLY A 239 27.57 25.77 6.05
CA GLY A 239 26.45 26.70 6.27
C GLY A 239 25.29 26.17 7.12
N THR A 240 24.32 27.05 7.42
CA THR A 240 23.01 26.72 8.05
C THR A 240 22.04 26.03 7.13
N ARG A 241 22.23 26.21 5.82
CA ARG A 241 21.50 25.55 4.77
C ARG A 241 22.39 24.45 4.20
N THR A 242 21.94 23.21 4.32
CA THR A 242 22.60 22.08 3.70
C THR A 242 21.72 21.59 2.57
N ARG A 243 22.31 21.50 1.38
CA ARG A 243 21.68 20.87 0.22
C ARG A 243 22.00 19.38 0.23
N TRP A 244 21.01 18.60 -0.15
CA TRP A 244 21.07 17.15 -0.18
C TRP A 244 20.57 16.67 -1.53
N ARG A 245 21.19 15.62 -2.06
CA ARG A 245 20.73 14.94 -3.27
C ARG A 245 20.39 13.49 -2.96
N SER A 246 19.38 12.99 -3.63
CA SER A 246 19.08 11.56 -3.72
C SER A 246 18.76 11.19 -5.17
N GLN A 247 18.47 9.91 -5.43
CA GLN A 247 17.95 9.47 -6.72
C GLN A 247 16.52 9.98 -7.00
N ASP A 248 15.81 10.41 -5.95
CA ASP A 248 14.41 10.80 -6.01
C ASP A 248 14.22 12.32 -6.10
N GLY A 249 15.29 13.10 -5.90
CA GLY A 249 15.25 14.55 -6.00
C GLY A 249 16.30 15.29 -5.19
N VAL A 250 16.07 16.59 -5.01
CA VAL A 250 16.94 17.49 -4.24
C VAL A 250 16.21 17.93 -2.98
N GLY A 251 16.90 17.84 -1.86
CA GLY A 251 16.46 18.28 -0.55
C GLY A 251 17.29 19.48 -0.09
N GLU A 252 16.68 20.37 0.66
CA GLU A 252 17.38 21.45 1.34
C GLU A 252 16.83 21.57 2.75
N ILE A 253 17.71 21.77 3.73
CA ILE A 253 17.32 21.88 5.13
C ILE A 253 18.01 23.09 5.73
N ALA A 254 17.22 23.90 6.42
CA ALA A 254 17.68 24.98 7.27
C ALA A 254 17.13 24.83 8.69
N TRP A 255 17.93 25.20 9.68
CA TRP A 255 17.57 25.16 11.10
C TRP A 255 17.81 26.52 11.76
N SER A 256 16.91 26.91 12.66
CA SER A 256 17.18 27.97 13.63
C SER A 256 17.34 27.38 15.03
N ARG A 257 18.37 27.83 15.75
CA ARG A 257 18.56 27.49 17.17
C ARG A 257 17.65 28.33 18.06
N GLY A 258 17.32 27.80 19.23
CA GLY A 258 16.51 28.47 20.24
C GLY A 258 15.34 27.61 20.73
N SER A 259 14.53 28.16 21.62
CA SER A 259 13.20 27.63 21.94
C SER A 259 12.18 28.70 21.54
N PRO A 260 11.40 28.50 20.45
CA PRO A 260 11.32 27.29 19.64
C PRO A 260 12.55 27.06 18.75
N THR A 261 12.94 25.80 18.57
CA THR A 261 13.83 25.39 17.47
C THR A 261 12.98 25.30 16.23
N THR A 262 13.41 25.90 15.12
CA THR A 262 12.66 25.83 13.86
C THR A 262 13.44 25.08 12.80
N LEU A 263 12.70 24.37 11.96
CA LEU A 263 13.15 23.54 10.85
C LEU A 263 12.41 24.03 9.62
N ASP A 264 13.13 24.27 8.52
CA ASP A 264 12.53 24.44 7.20
C ASP A 264 13.25 23.54 6.21
N ALA A 265 12.58 22.46 5.84
CA ALA A 265 13.05 21.54 4.83
C ALA A 265 12.18 21.64 3.57
N ALA A 266 12.79 21.48 2.41
CA ALA A 266 12.07 21.29 1.17
C ALA A 266 12.66 20.12 0.39
N PHE A 267 11.81 19.42 -0.34
CA PHE A 267 12.16 18.31 -1.19
C PHE A 267 11.45 18.44 -2.53
N THR A 268 12.20 18.46 -3.63
CA THR A 268 11.63 18.57 -4.97
C THR A 268 11.67 17.23 -5.68
N VAL A 269 10.51 16.81 -6.16
CA VAL A 269 10.32 15.63 -7.00
C VAL A 269 10.03 16.08 -8.43
N ASP A 270 10.85 15.66 -9.39
CA ASP A 270 10.70 16.08 -10.79
C ASP A 270 9.52 15.38 -11.51
N GLU A 271 9.24 14.13 -11.15
CA GLU A 271 8.21 13.30 -11.76
C GLU A 271 7.41 12.54 -10.71
N PRO A 272 6.11 12.23 -10.94
CA PRO A 272 5.33 11.49 -9.96
C PRO A 272 5.98 10.18 -9.50
N ILE A 273 6.06 9.98 -8.19
CA ILE A 273 6.64 8.77 -7.60
C ILE A 273 5.51 7.87 -7.11
N PHE A 274 5.47 6.63 -7.58
CA PHE A 274 4.54 5.61 -7.10
C PHE A 274 5.24 4.66 -6.15
N THR A 275 4.69 4.51 -4.95
CA THR A 275 5.36 3.77 -3.88
C THR A 275 4.39 3.09 -2.93
N HIS A 276 4.86 1.99 -2.33
CA HIS A 276 4.15 1.30 -1.27
C HIS A 276 4.32 2.04 0.06
N LEU A 277 5.56 2.41 0.40
CA LEU A 277 5.89 3.09 1.64
C LEU A 277 6.63 4.38 1.33
N ALA A 278 6.11 5.50 1.82
CA ALA A 278 6.80 6.78 1.81
C ALA A 278 6.72 7.39 3.20
N ARG A 279 7.79 8.08 3.57
CA ARG A 279 7.91 8.76 4.84
C ARG A 279 8.37 10.18 4.55
N TRP A 280 7.49 11.14 4.77
CA TRP A 280 7.79 12.56 4.65
C TRP A 280 8.61 13.08 5.83
N SER A 281 8.38 12.51 7.03
CA SER A 281 9.21 12.79 8.20
C SER A 281 9.12 11.66 9.23
N ARG A 282 10.06 11.63 10.16
CA ARG A 282 9.98 10.81 11.38
C ARG A 282 10.31 11.63 12.61
N LEU A 283 9.47 11.46 13.63
CA LEU A 283 9.80 11.83 15.00
C LEU A 283 10.08 10.56 15.78
N ARG A 284 11.14 10.54 16.58
CA ARG A 284 11.45 9.45 17.50
C ARG A 284 11.72 10.03 18.87
N PHE A 285 10.89 9.64 19.83
CA PHE A 285 10.94 10.11 21.20
C PHE A 285 11.15 8.93 22.14
N ARG A 286 12.14 9.04 23.01
CA ARG A 286 12.35 8.10 24.09
C ARG A 286 12.12 8.82 25.41
N GLY A 287 11.10 8.41 26.13
CA GLY A 287 10.77 8.84 27.48
C GLY A 287 10.04 7.71 28.19
N GLN A 288 10.01 7.75 29.52
CA GLN A 288 9.26 6.77 30.31
C GLN A 288 7.76 6.99 30.13
N ASP A 289 7.03 5.88 29.92
CA ASP A 289 5.58 5.86 29.68
C ASP A 289 5.11 6.82 28.58
N ALA A 290 5.92 6.91 27.51
CA ALA A 290 5.70 7.91 26.48
C ALA A 290 4.33 7.79 25.78
N GLN A 291 3.64 8.93 25.64
CA GLN A 291 2.33 9.06 24.98
C GLN A 291 2.36 10.20 23.95
N VAL A 292 1.35 10.23 23.08
CA VAL A 292 1.21 11.25 22.02
C VAL A 292 -0.15 11.92 22.11
N ARG A 293 -0.20 13.25 21.99
CA ARG A 293 -1.45 14.00 21.72
C ARG A 293 -1.37 14.69 20.38
N PHE A 294 -2.54 14.89 19.79
CA PHE A 294 -2.71 15.65 18.56
C PHE A 294 -3.66 16.81 18.83
N SER A 295 -3.28 18.02 18.43
CA SER A 295 -4.07 19.23 18.67
C SER A 295 -5.53 19.15 18.22
N PRO A 296 -5.92 18.50 17.08
CA PRO A 296 -7.34 18.35 16.75
C PRO A 296 -8.14 17.50 17.74
N CYS A 297 -7.48 16.64 18.52
CA CYS A 297 -8.12 15.76 19.50
C CYS A 297 -8.20 16.35 20.92
N GLY A 298 -7.75 17.60 21.14
CA GLY A 298 -7.68 18.19 22.48
C GLY A 298 -6.75 17.40 23.42
N ASP A 299 -7.19 17.16 24.65
CA ASP A 299 -6.36 16.57 25.72
C ASP A 299 -6.23 15.04 25.69
N VAL A 300 -6.76 14.37 24.67
CA VAL A 300 -6.77 12.90 24.59
C VAL A 300 -5.36 12.36 24.33
N ALA A 301 -4.73 11.81 25.37
CA ALA A 301 -3.43 11.15 25.27
C ALA A 301 -3.55 9.74 24.69
N ILE A 302 -2.77 9.48 23.65
CA ILE A 302 -2.74 8.21 22.93
C ILE A 302 -1.51 7.43 23.36
N ASP A 303 -1.71 6.29 24.01
CA ASP A 303 -0.63 5.34 24.26
C ASP A 303 -0.13 4.74 22.94
N VAL A 304 1.19 4.67 22.79
CA VAL A 304 1.82 4.09 21.59
C VAL A 304 2.22 2.65 21.89
N ARG A 305 1.68 1.73 21.08
CA ARG A 305 1.89 0.30 21.28
C ARG A 305 3.07 -0.22 20.48
N PRO A 306 3.69 -1.32 20.90
CA PRO A 306 4.69 -1.97 20.09
C PRO A 306 4.06 -2.53 18.81
N TYR A 307 4.86 -2.52 17.75
CA TYR A 307 4.42 -2.89 16.41
C TYR A 307 4.57 -4.39 16.17
N ASP A 308 3.44 -5.07 16.00
CA ASP A 308 3.38 -6.51 15.67
C ASP A 308 2.82 -6.69 14.26
N TYR A 309 3.69 -6.66 13.25
CA TYR A 309 3.33 -6.89 11.86
C TYR A 309 3.70 -8.32 11.41
N PRO A 310 2.89 -8.97 10.55
CA PRO A 310 1.64 -8.51 9.94
C PRO A 310 0.37 -8.85 10.75
N GLU A 311 0.52 -9.51 11.89
CA GLU A 311 -0.55 -9.94 12.79
C GLU A 311 -0.05 -9.79 14.24
N GLY A 312 -0.95 -9.38 15.13
CA GLY A 312 -0.63 -9.14 16.53
C GLY A 312 -1.48 -8.01 17.09
N ARG A 313 -0.88 -7.22 17.99
CA ARG A 313 -1.58 -6.10 18.64
C ARG A 313 -2.13 -5.11 17.62
N PRO A 314 -3.30 -4.51 17.90
CA PRO A 314 -3.83 -3.38 17.14
C PRO A 314 -2.82 -2.25 16.94
N ALA A 315 -2.50 -1.94 15.68
CA ALA A 315 -1.78 -0.73 15.33
C ALA A 315 -2.64 0.50 15.60
N ARG A 316 -1.99 1.59 15.99
CA ARG A 316 -2.59 2.91 16.15
C ARG A 316 -1.96 3.86 15.16
N PHE A 317 -2.79 4.67 14.55
CA PHE A 317 -2.35 5.63 13.54
C PHE A 317 -3.31 6.81 13.53
N ALA A 318 -2.83 7.94 13.01
CA ALA A 318 -3.63 9.12 12.79
C ALA A 318 -3.68 9.45 11.29
N TYR A 319 -4.66 10.21 10.85
CA TYR A 319 -4.76 10.66 9.46
C TYR A 319 -5.68 11.88 9.34
N LEU A 320 -5.46 12.65 8.27
CA LEU A 320 -6.40 13.68 7.83
C LEU A 320 -7.36 13.04 6.81
N ALA A 321 -8.62 12.91 7.18
CA ALA A 321 -9.69 12.43 6.32
C ALA A 321 -10.20 13.52 5.37
N ASP A 322 -11.01 13.14 4.41
CA ASP A 322 -11.81 14.10 3.65
C ASP A 322 -12.78 14.88 4.55
N GLY A 323 -13.16 16.10 4.14
CA GLY A 323 -14.08 16.97 4.87
C GLY A 323 -13.49 17.66 6.11
N ASP A 324 -12.21 18.04 6.07
CA ASP A 324 -11.53 18.80 7.12
C ASP A 324 -11.60 18.14 8.51
N ARG A 325 -11.35 16.82 8.57
CA ARG A 325 -11.43 16.03 9.80
C ARG A 325 -10.15 15.25 10.05
N PHE A 326 -9.57 15.41 11.23
CA PHE A 326 -8.46 14.59 11.70
C PHE A 326 -8.96 13.46 12.59
N VAL A 327 -8.42 12.26 12.40
CA VAL A 327 -8.85 11.05 13.12
C VAL A 327 -7.63 10.31 13.63
N VAL A 328 -7.67 9.89 14.90
CA VAL A 328 -6.79 8.84 15.44
C VAL A 328 -7.60 7.55 15.56
N ALA A 329 -7.11 6.48 14.95
CA ALA A 329 -7.80 5.20 14.88
C ALA A 329 -6.92 4.05 15.37
N GLU A 330 -7.59 2.97 15.77
CA GLU A 330 -7.00 1.70 16.18
C GLU A 330 -7.51 0.59 15.25
N ALA A 331 -6.61 -0.22 14.73
CA ALA A 331 -6.92 -1.40 13.94
C ALA A 331 -7.59 -2.51 14.79
N THR A 332 -8.24 -3.48 14.14
CA THR A 332 -8.74 -4.67 14.86
C THR A 332 -7.60 -5.64 15.19
N SER A 333 -6.63 -5.81 14.29
CA SER A 333 -5.44 -6.64 14.50
C SER A 333 -4.33 -6.28 13.53
N GLY A 334 -3.09 -6.11 14.04
CA GLY A 334 -2.00 -5.56 13.23
C GLY A 334 -2.45 -4.25 12.59
N GLU A 335 -2.38 -4.16 11.26
CA GLU A 335 -2.81 -2.98 10.49
C GLU A 335 -4.17 -3.15 9.79
N LYS A 336 -4.96 -4.15 10.20
CA LYS A 336 -6.22 -4.51 9.53
C LYS A 336 -7.43 -3.79 10.12
N GLY A 337 -8.32 -3.35 9.24
CA GLY A 337 -9.67 -2.89 9.60
C GLY A 337 -10.62 -4.04 10.01
N PRO A 338 -11.85 -3.74 10.45
CA PRO A 338 -12.39 -2.38 10.64
C PRO A 338 -11.62 -1.61 11.72
N PHE A 339 -11.67 -0.28 11.65
CA PHE A 339 -10.92 0.61 12.53
C PHE A 339 -11.84 1.27 13.56
N ARG A 340 -11.38 1.35 14.81
CA ARG A 340 -12.06 2.02 15.90
C ARG A 340 -11.47 3.40 16.11
N THR A 341 -12.29 4.44 16.01
CA THR A 341 -11.88 5.82 16.34
C THR A 341 -11.54 5.91 17.83
N LEU A 342 -10.35 6.46 18.14
CA LEU A 342 -9.89 6.77 19.49
C LEU A 342 -10.20 8.23 19.85
N CYS A 343 -9.96 9.14 18.91
CA CYS A 343 -10.34 10.54 18.97
C CYS A 343 -10.45 11.10 17.56
N GLU A 344 -11.18 12.20 17.42
CA GLU A 344 -11.27 12.96 16.17
C GLU A 344 -11.56 14.43 16.47
N GLY A 345 -11.28 15.29 15.51
CA GLY A 345 -11.65 16.69 15.57
C GLY A 345 -11.45 17.41 14.23
N PRO A 346 -11.89 18.67 14.13
CA PRO A 346 -11.75 19.45 12.91
C PRO A 346 -10.28 19.73 12.64
N MET A 347 -9.88 19.62 11.37
CA MET A 347 -8.58 20.07 10.90
C MET A 347 -8.66 20.39 9.41
N ARG A 348 -8.55 21.67 9.06
CA ARG A 348 -8.50 22.11 7.67
C ARG A 348 -7.12 21.90 7.07
N ARG A 349 -7.06 21.90 5.74
CA ARG A 349 -5.80 21.75 5.00
C ARG A 349 -4.79 22.88 5.25
N ASP A 350 -5.24 24.08 5.58
CA ASP A 350 -4.37 25.23 5.86
C ASP A 350 -3.94 25.34 7.34
N GLU A 351 -4.39 24.43 8.21
CA GLU A 351 -4.11 24.46 9.64
C GLU A 351 -2.83 23.69 10.01
N VAL A 352 -2.22 24.11 11.12
CA VAL A 352 -1.00 23.51 11.67
C VAL A 352 -1.35 22.26 12.48
N LEU A 353 -0.64 21.15 12.25
CA LEU A 353 -0.75 19.97 13.10
C LEU A 353 0.18 20.10 14.30
N GLY A 354 -0.36 20.45 15.46
CA GLY A 354 0.35 20.36 16.74
C GLY A 354 0.36 18.94 17.29
N ILE A 355 1.51 18.51 17.79
CA ILE A 355 1.76 17.19 18.39
C ILE A 355 2.44 17.40 19.74
N GLU A 356 1.95 16.75 20.78
CA GLU A 356 2.63 16.73 22.08
C GLU A 356 3.15 15.32 22.35
N LEU A 357 4.42 15.24 22.74
CA LEU A 357 5.08 14.02 23.18
C LEU A 357 5.22 14.13 24.69
N LEU A 358 4.52 13.24 25.38
CA LEU A 358 4.41 13.23 26.84
C LEU A 358 5.26 12.09 27.40
N GLY A 359 5.85 12.29 28.56
CA GLY A 359 6.48 11.26 29.38
C GLY A 359 6.53 11.70 30.84
N GLU A 360 7.07 10.86 31.73
CA GLU A 360 7.18 11.20 33.15
C GLU A 360 8.01 12.49 33.37
N GLY A 361 7.33 13.59 33.72
CA GLY A 361 7.95 14.91 33.91
C GLY A 361 8.50 15.55 32.63
N VAL A 362 8.10 15.06 31.45
CA VAL A 362 8.60 15.54 30.15
C VAL A 362 7.45 15.92 29.24
N HIS A 363 7.58 17.10 28.63
CA HIS A 363 6.64 17.59 27.63
C HIS A 363 7.41 18.25 26.48
N VAL A 364 7.18 17.74 25.27
CA VAL A 364 7.74 18.27 24.03
C VAL A 364 6.60 18.55 23.05
N SER A 365 6.55 19.76 22.53
CA SER A 365 5.58 20.19 21.53
C SER A 365 6.24 20.32 20.16
N VAL A 366 5.63 19.74 19.13
CA VAL A 366 6.06 19.80 17.73
C VAL A 366 4.89 20.29 16.88
N GLU A 367 5.08 21.40 16.18
CA GLU A 367 4.12 21.93 15.19
C GLU A 367 4.59 21.55 13.79
N LEU A 368 3.73 20.92 12.98
CA LEU A 368 3.96 20.61 11.56
C LEU A 368 3.10 21.55 10.70
N LEU A 369 3.74 22.53 10.06
CA LEU A 369 3.02 23.64 9.42
C LEU A 369 2.47 23.26 8.03
N ASP A 370 3.09 22.29 7.35
CA ASP A 370 2.80 22.01 5.95
C ASP A 370 2.14 20.64 5.71
N TYR A 371 1.98 19.80 6.74
CA TYR A 371 1.49 18.43 6.59
C TYR A 371 0.09 18.37 5.96
N ALA A 372 -0.89 19.06 6.56
CA ALA A 372 -2.29 18.98 6.14
C ALA A 372 -2.51 19.53 4.72
N SER A 373 -1.77 20.57 4.34
CA SER A 373 -1.90 21.20 3.02
C SER A 373 -1.43 20.31 1.87
N GLN A 374 -0.51 19.38 2.15
CA GLN A 374 0.15 18.57 1.11
C GLN A 374 -0.31 17.11 1.10
N ALA A 375 -0.92 16.64 2.19
CA ALA A 375 -1.31 15.26 2.39
C ALA A 375 -2.48 14.83 1.50
N SER A 376 -2.42 13.61 0.96
CA SER A 376 -3.50 12.98 0.21
C SER A 376 -4.61 12.50 1.13
N THR A 377 -5.85 12.92 0.84
CA THR A 377 -7.06 12.43 1.51
C THR A 377 -7.79 11.35 0.72
N GLU A 378 -7.22 10.91 -0.42
CA GLU A 378 -7.79 9.82 -1.22
C GLU A 378 -7.77 8.51 -0.44
N PRO A 379 -8.76 7.62 -0.62
CA PRO A 379 -8.78 6.32 0.04
C PRO A 379 -7.53 5.49 -0.27
N SER A 380 -7.01 4.82 0.74
CA SER A 380 -5.91 3.87 0.58
C SER A 380 -6.40 2.58 -0.09
N PRO A 381 -5.69 2.08 -1.13
CA PRO A 381 -6.04 0.84 -1.80
C PRO A 381 -5.82 -0.41 -0.95
N THR A 382 -5.15 -0.31 0.20
CA THR A 382 -4.80 -1.45 1.08
C THR A 382 -5.54 -1.47 2.40
N ALA A 383 -6.02 -0.32 2.88
CA ALA A 383 -6.61 -0.21 4.21
C ALA A 383 -8.12 -0.51 4.21
N GLY A 384 -8.84 -0.06 3.17
CA GLY A 384 -10.30 -0.01 3.16
C GLY A 384 -10.86 0.90 4.26
N TRP A 385 -12.17 0.79 4.52
CA TRP A 385 -12.90 1.49 5.57
C TRP A 385 -12.74 3.02 5.57
N GLY A 386 -12.47 3.61 4.40
CA GLY A 386 -12.30 5.05 4.24
C GLY A 386 -10.99 5.62 4.79
N VAL A 387 -10.02 4.78 5.20
CA VAL A 387 -8.71 5.27 5.63
C VAL A 387 -7.94 5.83 4.43
N PRO A 388 -7.44 7.08 4.50
CA PRO A 388 -6.71 7.72 3.41
C PRO A 388 -5.24 7.27 3.34
N GLN A 389 -4.54 7.77 2.32
CA GLN A 389 -3.14 7.45 2.04
C GLN A 389 -2.14 8.17 2.96
N ASN A 390 -2.55 9.20 3.69
CA ASN A 390 -1.66 10.07 4.48
C ASN A 390 -1.43 9.61 5.94
N ALA A 391 -1.43 8.31 6.23
CA ALA A 391 -1.36 7.85 7.61
C ALA A 391 -0.08 8.30 8.37
N ILE A 392 -0.26 8.65 9.64
CA ILE A 392 0.78 8.86 10.65
C ILE A 392 0.83 7.60 11.52
N GLN A 393 1.79 6.71 11.29
CA GLN A 393 1.92 5.48 12.08
C GLN A 393 2.53 5.76 13.45
N LEU A 394 1.95 5.20 14.51
CA LEU A 394 2.45 5.30 15.89
C LEU A 394 3.06 3.97 16.32
N LEU A 395 4.37 3.94 16.52
CA LEU A 395 5.14 2.71 16.71
C LEU A 395 5.99 2.78 17.98
N ARG A 396 5.93 1.79 18.86
CA ARG A 396 6.89 1.65 19.96
C ARG A 396 7.96 0.60 19.61
N ALA A 397 9.22 0.96 19.82
CA ALA A 397 10.34 0.06 19.62
C ALA A 397 10.43 -0.97 20.75
N GLY A 398 10.13 -2.23 20.44
CA GLY A 398 10.15 -3.34 21.40
C GLY A 398 9.03 -3.28 22.43
N ASN A 399 9.01 -4.26 23.34
CA ASN A 399 7.93 -4.42 24.33
C ASN A 399 8.14 -3.67 25.65
N ARG A 400 9.27 -2.97 25.80
CA ARG A 400 9.58 -2.29 27.06
C ARG A 400 8.83 -0.95 27.13
N PRO A 401 8.32 -0.54 28.31
CA PRO A 401 7.67 0.76 28.48
C PRO A 401 8.58 1.96 28.12
N ASP A 402 9.89 1.83 28.33
CA ASP A 402 10.91 2.84 27.95
C ASP A 402 11.37 2.73 26.47
N GLY A 403 10.69 1.88 25.69
CA GLY A 403 10.92 1.75 24.26
C GLY A 403 10.61 3.07 23.54
N ALA A 404 11.46 3.44 22.58
CA ALA A 404 11.28 4.68 21.83
C ALA A 404 9.97 4.64 21.03
N VAL A 405 9.16 5.67 21.20
CA VAL A 405 7.98 5.99 20.40
C VAL A 405 8.46 6.63 19.10
N SER A 406 7.96 6.15 17.97
CA SER A 406 8.27 6.65 16.63
C SER A 406 6.97 7.00 15.91
N LEU A 407 6.90 8.22 15.37
CA LEU A 407 5.81 8.69 14.53
C LEU A 407 6.35 8.77 13.10
N HIS A 408 5.76 8.02 12.19
CA HIS A 408 6.13 8.03 10.77
C HIS A 408 5.03 8.74 9.99
N PHE A 409 5.37 9.86 9.37
CA PHE A 409 4.42 10.71 8.66
C PHE A 409 4.47 10.38 7.17
N ALA A 410 3.35 9.99 6.57
CA ALA A 410 3.22 9.84 5.13
C ALA A 410 2.34 10.96 4.56
N LEU A 411 2.72 11.52 3.41
CA LEU A 411 1.80 12.36 2.62
C LEU A 411 0.92 11.50 1.72
N ALA A 412 1.47 10.40 1.20
CA ALA A 412 0.75 9.30 0.55
C ALA A 412 1.59 8.03 0.67
N ALA A 413 1.04 7.00 1.31
CA ALA A 413 1.59 5.67 1.42
C ALA A 413 0.46 4.64 1.61
N THR A 414 0.80 3.37 1.45
CA THR A 414 -0.08 2.22 1.75
C THR A 414 0.34 1.51 3.03
N ALA A 415 0.89 2.28 3.97
CA ALA A 415 1.48 1.80 5.21
C ALA A 415 0.45 1.21 6.19
N ILE A 416 -0.84 1.51 6.01
CA ILE A 416 -1.93 0.86 6.75
C ILE A 416 -2.66 -0.10 5.82
N GLY A 417 -2.97 -1.29 6.34
CA GLY A 417 -3.68 -2.34 5.62
C GLY A 417 -2.77 -3.47 5.16
N ARG A 418 -3.17 -4.19 4.11
CA ARG A 418 -2.39 -5.30 3.55
C ARG A 418 -2.05 -5.08 2.10
N GLY A 419 -0.81 -5.40 1.75
CA GLY A 419 -0.42 -5.62 0.37
C GLY A 419 0.89 -4.94 0.02
N TRP A 420 1.14 -4.87 -1.28
CA TRP A 420 2.29 -4.19 -1.88
C TRP A 420 1.83 -3.17 -2.92
N ASP A 421 0.57 -2.75 -2.83
CA ASP A 421 -0.02 -1.72 -3.68
C ASP A 421 0.79 -0.43 -3.62
N THR A 422 0.60 0.39 -4.63
CA THR A 422 1.25 1.69 -4.71
C THR A 422 0.23 2.81 -4.70
N VAL A 423 0.70 3.95 -4.23
CA VAL A 423 0.01 5.24 -4.33
C VAL A 423 1.00 6.28 -4.85
N GLY A 424 0.47 7.33 -5.45
CA GLY A 424 1.28 8.35 -6.12
C GLY A 424 1.54 9.58 -5.25
N LEU A 425 2.76 10.06 -5.27
CA LEU A 425 3.14 11.42 -4.91
C LEU A 425 3.25 12.26 -6.18
N ALA A 426 2.59 13.41 -6.23
CA ALA A 426 2.67 14.33 -7.34
C ALA A 426 4.09 14.91 -7.48
N ALA A 427 4.47 15.27 -8.71
CA ALA A 427 5.69 16.04 -8.95
C ALA A 427 5.55 17.45 -8.37
N GLY A 428 6.64 17.99 -7.83
CA GLY A 428 6.72 19.33 -7.27
C GLY A 428 7.54 19.39 -5.99
N THR A 429 7.57 20.56 -5.38
CA THR A 429 8.31 20.81 -4.14
C THR A 429 7.41 20.64 -2.92
N TYR A 430 7.75 19.64 -2.09
CA TYR A 430 7.17 19.42 -0.78
C TYR A 430 7.96 20.19 0.26
N ARG A 431 7.26 20.91 1.13
CA ARG A 431 7.86 21.64 2.24
C ARG A 431 7.61 20.90 3.55
N ASN A 432 8.50 21.04 4.51
CA ASN A 432 8.38 20.49 5.84
C ASN A 432 8.93 21.50 6.84
N ARG A 433 8.08 22.43 7.27
CA ARG A 433 8.39 23.34 8.36
C ARG A 433 7.93 22.77 9.68
N MET A 434 8.84 22.78 10.65
CA MET A 434 8.54 22.38 12.01
C MET A 434 8.94 23.45 13.02
N ARG A 435 8.18 23.54 14.11
CA ARG A 435 8.58 24.27 15.32
C ARG A 435 8.56 23.32 16.50
N VAL A 436 9.64 23.30 17.25
CA VAL A 436 9.85 22.38 18.36
C VAL A 436 10.07 23.19 19.63
N ARG A 437 9.26 22.92 20.65
CA ARG A 437 9.38 23.49 22.01
C ARG A 437 9.46 22.36 23.02
N TRP A 438 10.18 22.59 24.10
CA TRP A 438 10.21 21.70 25.26
C TRP A 438 10.34 22.55 26.51
N ASP A 439 9.79 22.07 27.61
CA ASP A 439 9.86 22.76 28.89
C ASP A 439 11.27 22.61 29.48
N ALA A 440 11.94 23.74 29.74
CA ALA A 440 13.29 23.78 30.32
C ALA A 440 13.29 23.51 31.84
N ASN A 441 12.12 23.50 32.48
CA ASN A 441 11.97 23.58 33.93
C ASN A 441 12.19 22.26 34.70
N GLY A 442 12.75 21.22 34.04
CA GLY A 442 13.12 19.96 34.70
C GLY A 442 14.56 19.91 35.23
N GLU A 443 15.34 20.99 35.09
CA GLU A 443 16.77 21.03 35.47
C GLU A 443 17.04 21.63 36.87
N SER A 444 16.01 21.90 37.67
CA SER A 444 16.17 22.26 39.08
C SER A 444 15.90 21.05 39.98
N GLU A 445 16.89 20.19 40.14
CA GLU A 445 17.16 19.45 41.39
C GLU A 445 18.61 18.98 41.47
#